data_AF-A0A1T5ITW3-F1
#
_entry.id   AF-A0A1T5ITW3-F1
#
_cell.length_a   1.000
_cell.length_b   1.000
_cell.length_c   1.000
_cell.angle_alpha   90.00
_cell.angle_beta   90.00
_cell.angle_gamma   90.00
#
_symmetry.space_group_name_H-M   'P 1'
#
loop_
_entity.id
_entity.type
_entity.pdbx_description
1 polymer ?
#
loop_
_entity_poly.entity_id
_entity_poly.type
_entity_poly.pdbx_seq_one_letter_code
_entity_poly.pdbx_strand_id
1 'polypeptide(L)'
;MLTTIARYFNPSEAQILCARLQADGIPASVADDQHMMANWALAGALGGARLQVPEAFAEAAAEVVRAYHAGELEQDLIAEDPSAAERCPACGGERLEKTVPLGQRALLLASCLAVSVPFPTQASNYRCLACQMRWRFSDIEAAGQVRQPT
;
A
#
# COMPACT_ATOMS: atom_id res chain seq x y z
N MET A 1 -14.38 23.53 -7.68
CA MET A 1 -13.13 23.22 -8.41
C MET A 1 -12.59 21.89 -7.91
N LEU A 2 -11.77 21.19 -8.69
CA LEU A 2 -11.06 19.98 -8.22
C LEU A 2 -9.72 20.37 -7.62
N THR A 3 -9.38 19.84 -6.46
CA THR A 3 -8.09 20.04 -5.79
C THR A 3 -7.38 18.71 -5.61
N THR A 4 -6.04 18.74 -5.64
CA THR A 4 -5.22 17.54 -5.45
C THR A 4 -4.89 17.39 -3.97
N ILE A 5 -5.27 16.27 -3.38
CA ILE A 5 -5.06 15.99 -1.94
C ILE A 5 -3.80 15.15 -1.69
N ALA A 6 -3.42 14.27 -2.62
CA ALA A 6 -2.26 13.41 -2.49
C ALA A 6 -1.68 13.01 -3.86
N ARG A 7 -0.42 12.59 -3.85
CA ARG A 7 0.32 12.06 -5.01
C ARG A 7 0.91 10.71 -4.67
N TYR A 8 0.70 9.73 -5.54
CA TYR A 8 1.20 8.37 -5.34
C TYR A 8 2.05 7.94 -6.52
N PHE A 9 3.23 7.37 -6.24
CA PHE A 9 4.07 6.76 -7.28
C PHE A 9 3.51 5.42 -7.76
N ASN A 10 2.71 4.75 -6.92
CA ASN A 10 2.00 3.54 -7.28
C ASN A 10 0.56 3.89 -7.72
N PRO A 11 0.20 3.71 -9.00
CA PRO A 11 -1.15 4.01 -9.48
C PRO A 11 -2.22 3.18 -8.78
N SER A 12 -1.93 1.93 -8.47
CA SER A 12 -2.87 1.03 -7.78
C SER A 12 -3.25 1.56 -6.39
N GLU A 13 -2.29 2.16 -5.67
CA GLU A 13 -2.55 2.76 -4.36
C GLU A 13 -3.49 3.97 -4.47
N ALA A 14 -3.28 4.83 -5.47
CA ALA A 14 -4.19 5.95 -5.73
C ALA A 14 -5.62 5.49 -6.03
N GLN A 15 -5.75 4.40 -6.80
CA GLN A 15 -7.05 3.83 -7.15
C GLN A 15 -7.78 3.22 -5.94
N ILE A 16 -7.04 2.56 -5.03
CA ILE A 16 -7.59 2.02 -3.78
C ILE A 16 -8.16 3.15 -2.90
N LEU A 17 -7.39 4.22 -2.69
CA LEU A 17 -7.86 5.37 -1.92
C LEU A 17 -9.02 6.10 -2.60
N CYS A 18 -9.01 6.19 -3.92
CA CYS A 18 -10.13 6.74 -4.69
C CYS A 18 -11.42 5.93 -4.43
N ALA A 19 -11.34 4.61 -4.51
CA ALA A 19 -12.46 3.73 -4.23
C ALA A 19 -12.94 3.85 -2.77
N ARG A 20 -12.01 4.00 -1.81
CA ARG A 20 -12.38 4.21 -0.40
C ARG A 20 -13.11 5.53 -0.19
N LEU A 21 -12.60 6.63 -0.73
CA LEU A 21 -13.26 7.94 -0.65
C LEU A 21 -14.67 7.89 -1.27
N GLN A 22 -14.83 7.21 -2.40
CA GLN A 22 -16.13 7.01 -3.03
C GLN A 22 -17.09 6.17 -2.16
N ALA A 23 -16.58 5.16 -1.46
CA ALA A 23 -17.36 4.36 -0.51
C ALA A 23 -17.84 5.21 0.68
N ASP A 24 -17.05 6.19 1.11
CA ASP A 24 -17.42 7.17 2.16
C ASP A 24 -18.32 8.30 1.61
N GLY A 25 -18.76 8.22 0.35
CA GLY A 25 -19.63 9.19 -0.31
C GLY A 25 -18.92 10.44 -0.83
N ILE A 26 -17.58 10.46 -0.81
CA ILE A 26 -16.77 11.57 -1.30
C ILE A 26 -16.45 11.37 -2.79
N PRO A 27 -16.88 12.27 -3.68
CA PRO A 27 -16.55 12.17 -5.10
C PRO A 27 -15.03 12.37 -5.30
N ALA A 28 -14.32 11.28 -5.60
CA ALA A 28 -12.88 11.29 -5.87
C ALA A 28 -12.57 10.80 -7.29
N SER A 29 -11.47 11.30 -7.85
CA SER A 29 -10.95 10.92 -9.17
C SER A 29 -9.43 10.86 -9.15
N VAL A 30 -8.83 9.89 -9.84
CA VAL A 30 -7.39 9.82 -10.05
C VAL A 30 -7.06 10.41 -11.42
N ALA A 31 -6.16 11.40 -11.45
CA ALA A 31 -5.61 11.95 -12.67
C ALA A 31 -4.21 11.37 -12.96
N ASP A 32 -3.88 11.28 -14.25
CA ASP A 32 -2.61 10.81 -14.83
C ASP A 32 -2.30 9.30 -14.72
N ASP A 33 -3.25 8.48 -14.25
CA ASP A 33 -3.08 7.03 -14.09
C ASP A 33 -2.75 6.31 -15.42
N GLN A 34 -3.61 6.46 -16.44
CA GLN A 34 -3.39 5.84 -17.76
C GLN A 34 -2.09 6.26 -18.47
N HIS A 35 -1.61 7.50 -18.26
CA HIS A 35 -0.37 7.97 -18.88
C HIS A 35 0.86 7.42 -18.16
N MET A 36 0.80 7.22 -16.84
CA MET A 36 1.86 6.56 -16.08
C MET A 36 2.00 5.08 -16.44
N MET A 37 0.89 4.37 -16.65
CA MET A 37 0.91 2.97 -17.09
C MET A 37 1.50 2.80 -18.50
N ALA A 38 1.23 3.73 -19.41
CA ALA A 38 1.68 3.65 -20.80
C ALA A 38 3.13 4.15 -21.02
N ASN A 39 3.63 5.07 -20.18
CA ASN A 39 4.98 5.61 -20.32
C ASN A 39 5.60 5.95 -18.96
N TRP A 40 6.33 4.98 -18.39
CA TRP A 40 6.98 5.11 -17.08
C TRP A 40 7.96 6.29 -17.00
N ALA A 41 8.59 6.69 -18.12
CA ALA A 41 9.51 7.82 -18.16
C ALA A 41 8.78 9.16 -17.93
N LEU A 42 7.50 9.26 -18.33
CA LEU A 42 6.66 10.42 -18.04
C LEU A 42 6.19 10.44 -16.58
N ALA A 43 6.04 9.27 -15.94
CA ALA A 43 5.64 9.15 -14.54
C ALA A 43 6.63 9.84 -13.58
N GLY A 44 7.93 9.75 -13.87
CA GLY A 44 8.98 10.45 -13.12
C GLY A 44 8.92 11.97 -13.26
N ALA A 45 8.47 12.49 -14.41
CA ALA A 45 8.33 13.93 -14.65
C ALA A 45 7.04 14.53 -14.07
N LEU A 46 5.96 13.75 -14.01
CA LEU A 46 4.66 14.18 -13.46
C LEU A 46 4.57 14.07 -11.93
N GLY A 47 5.49 13.33 -11.31
CA GLY A 47 5.57 13.20 -9.85
C GLY A 47 4.50 12.26 -9.26
N GLY A 48 3.98 11.32 -10.05
CA GLY A 48 3.00 10.32 -9.62
C GLY A 48 1.53 10.66 -9.93
N ALA A 49 0.66 9.70 -9.67
CA ALA A 49 -0.79 9.77 -9.90
C ALA A 49 -1.41 10.73 -8.88
N ARG A 50 -2.25 11.65 -9.35
CA ARG A 50 -2.88 12.68 -8.48
C ARG A 50 -4.26 12.22 -8.04
N LEU A 51 -4.47 12.09 -6.75
CA LEU A 51 -5.79 11.90 -6.18
C LEU A 51 -6.47 13.26 -5.99
N GLN A 52 -7.62 13.45 -6.63
CA GLN A 52 -8.34 14.72 -6.68
C GLN A 52 -9.77 14.58 -6.18
N VAL A 53 -10.23 15.61 -5.47
CA VAL A 53 -11.61 15.74 -4.95
C VAL A 53 -12.13 17.16 -5.18
N PRO A 54 -13.45 17.39 -5.22
CA PRO A 54 -13.99 18.73 -5.17
C PRO A 54 -13.54 19.45 -3.90
N GLU A 55 -13.23 20.73 -4.02
CA GLU A 55 -12.71 21.58 -2.95
C GLU A 55 -13.56 21.54 -1.66
N ALA A 56 -14.87 21.42 -1.80
CA ALA A 56 -15.80 21.28 -0.68
C ALA A 56 -15.55 20.03 0.21
N PHE A 57 -14.90 19.00 -0.33
CA PHE A 57 -14.60 17.75 0.36
C PHE A 57 -13.10 17.58 0.65
N ALA A 58 -12.27 18.60 0.36
CA ALA A 58 -10.82 18.51 0.48
C ALA A 58 -10.36 18.17 1.90
N GLU A 59 -10.99 18.77 2.91
CA GLU A 59 -10.65 18.56 4.32
C GLU A 59 -11.02 17.15 4.79
N ALA A 60 -12.26 16.71 4.51
CA ALA A 60 -12.73 15.37 4.85
C ALA A 60 -11.88 14.28 4.16
N ALA A 61 -11.54 14.47 2.87
CA ALA A 61 -10.71 13.53 2.15
C ALA A 61 -9.27 13.49 2.69
N ALA A 62 -8.72 14.62 3.11
CA ALA A 62 -7.39 14.66 3.73
C ALA A 62 -7.34 13.94 5.08
N GLU A 63 -8.44 13.91 5.82
CA GLU A 63 -8.55 13.14 7.07
C GLU A 63 -8.54 11.64 6.80
N VAL A 64 -9.30 11.16 5.82
CA VAL A 64 -9.28 9.75 5.39
C VAL A 64 -7.89 9.31 4.93
N VAL A 65 -7.21 10.14 4.12
CA VAL A 65 -5.83 9.87 3.68
C VAL A 65 -4.88 9.78 4.88
N ARG A 66 -5.07 10.62 5.89
CA ARG A 66 -4.25 10.60 7.10
C ARG A 66 -4.48 9.33 7.91
N ALA A 67 -5.74 8.92 8.10
CA ALA A 67 -6.10 7.67 8.78
C ALA A 67 -5.54 6.44 8.05
N TYR A 68 -5.53 6.47 6.71
CA TYR A 68 -4.87 5.44 5.90
C TYR A 68 -3.38 5.33 6.20
N HIS A 69 -2.65 6.46 6.17
CA HIS A 69 -1.22 6.46 6.43
C HIS A 69 -0.85 6.16 7.90
N ALA A 70 -1.75 6.45 8.84
CA ALA A 70 -1.61 6.09 10.25
C ALA A 70 -1.86 4.60 10.52
N GLY A 71 -2.39 3.86 9.55
CA GLY A 71 -2.78 2.45 9.72
C GLY A 71 -4.04 2.27 10.57
N GLU A 72 -4.82 3.33 10.77
CA GLU A 72 -6.07 3.30 11.53
C GLU A 72 -7.16 2.54 10.76
N LEU A 73 -7.21 2.69 9.43
CA LEU A 73 -8.13 1.95 8.57
C LEU A 73 -7.90 0.43 8.58
N GLU A 74 -6.64 -0.01 8.76
CA GLU A 74 -6.34 -1.45 8.91
C GLU A 74 -6.87 -1.98 10.24
N GLN A 75 -6.80 -1.17 11.30
CA GLN A 75 -7.31 -1.52 12.62
C GLN A 75 -8.84 -1.59 12.63
N ASP A 76 -9.51 -0.63 11.98
CA ASP A 76 -10.96 -0.62 11.82
C ASP A 76 -11.44 -1.85 11.04
N LEU A 77 -10.74 -2.23 9.96
CA LEU A 77 -11.05 -3.44 9.19
C LEU A 77 -10.90 -4.70 10.04
N ILE A 78 -9.85 -4.80 10.87
CA ILE A 78 -9.64 -5.94 11.77
C ILE A 78 -10.70 -5.98 12.88
N ALA A 79 -11.19 -4.81 13.31
CA ALA A 79 -12.26 -4.72 14.30
C ALA A 79 -13.61 -5.17 13.73
N GLU A 80 -13.92 -4.83 12.48
CA GLU A 80 -15.13 -5.27 11.77
C GLU A 80 -15.04 -6.74 11.33
N ASP A 81 -13.87 -7.16 10.82
CA ASP A 81 -13.57 -8.52 10.39
C ASP A 81 -12.25 -9.04 10.99
N PRO A 82 -12.32 -9.78 12.12
CA PRO A 82 -11.15 -10.39 12.75
C PRO A 82 -10.41 -11.42 11.89
N SER A 83 -10.99 -11.84 10.76
CA SER A 83 -10.34 -12.73 9.80
C SER A 83 -9.37 -12.01 8.86
N ALA A 84 -9.50 -10.69 8.72
CA ALA A 84 -8.59 -9.84 7.94
C ALA A 84 -7.19 -9.72 8.57
N ALA A 85 -7.04 -10.05 9.85
CA ALA A 85 -5.76 -10.04 10.54
C ALA A 85 -4.78 -11.08 9.95
N GLU A 86 -3.54 -10.65 9.65
CA GLU A 86 -2.45 -11.54 9.22
C GLU A 86 -2.16 -12.60 10.31
N ARG A 87 -2.34 -13.89 9.98
CA ARG A 87 -2.10 -15.02 10.89
C ARG A 87 -0.94 -15.90 10.40
N CYS A 88 -0.19 -16.46 11.33
CA CYS A 88 0.82 -17.45 10.97
C CYS A 88 0.18 -18.71 10.37
N PRO A 89 0.60 -19.18 9.17
CA PRO A 89 0.01 -20.36 8.52
C PRO A 89 0.24 -21.67 9.29
N ALA A 90 1.26 -21.72 10.17
CA ALA A 90 1.59 -22.92 10.92
C ALA A 90 0.90 -23.03 12.29
N CYS A 91 0.60 -21.91 12.95
CA CYS A 91 0.10 -21.91 14.33
C CYS A 91 -1.07 -20.97 14.61
N GLY A 92 -1.47 -20.14 13.64
CA GLY A 92 -2.57 -19.17 13.82
C GLY A 92 -2.25 -17.96 14.70
N GLY A 93 -1.00 -17.83 15.19
CA GLY A 93 -0.59 -16.70 16.03
C GLY A 93 -0.63 -15.36 15.28
N GLU A 94 -1.09 -14.33 15.98
CA GLU A 94 -1.25 -12.94 15.47
C GLU A 94 -0.01 -12.07 15.75
N ARG A 95 0.92 -12.55 16.58
CA ARG A 95 2.13 -11.81 16.94
C ARG A 95 3.26 -12.10 15.94
N LEU A 96 3.28 -11.31 14.87
CA LEU A 96 4.21 -11.43 13.74
C LEU A 96 5.23 -10.29 13.76
N GLU A 97 6.49 -10.59 13.44
CA GLU A 97 7.55 -9.60 13.26
C GLU A 97 7.96 -9.55 11.79
N LYS A 98 7.81 -8.38 11.16
CA LYS A 98 8.23 -8.11 9.78
C LYS A 98 9.70 -7.65 9.81
N THR A 99 10.62 -8.45 9.27
CA THR A 99 12.05 -8.09 9.21
C THR A 99 12.46 -7.77 7.78
N VAL A 100 12.90 -6.53 7.56
CA VAL A 100 13.62 -6.13 6.33
C VAL A 100 15.12 -6.37 6.53
N PRO A 101 15.78 -7.20 5.70
CA PRO A 101 17.20 -7.45 5.88
C PRO A 101 18.03 -6.19 5.61
N LEU A 102 19.05 -5.93 6.45
CA LEU A 102 19.89 -4.73 6.34
C LEU A 102 20.52 -4.57 4.95
N GLY A 103 20.87 -5.67 4.28
CA GLY A 103 21.40 -5.65 2.92
C GLY A 103 20.44 -5.03 1.90
N GLN A 104 19.13 -5.27 2.03
CA GLN A 104 18.13 -4.63 1.16
C GLN A 104 17.91 -3.15 1.48
N ARG A 105 17.95 -2.78 2.76
CA ARG A 105 17.90 -1.35 3.15
C ARG A 105 19.09 -0.58 2.57
N ALA A 106 20.29 -1.17 2.63
CA ALA A 106 21.49 -0.59 2.03
C ALA A 106 21.40 -0.52 0.50
N LEU A 107 20.84 -1.55 -0.16
CA LEU A 107 20.67 -1.58 -1.61
C LEU A 107 19.64 -0.56 -2.10
N LEU A 108 18.54 -0.37 -1.37
CA LEU A 108 17.56 0.70 -1.63
C LEU A 108 18.18 2.10 -1.49
N LEU A 109 18.95 2.33 -0.43
CA LEU A 109 19.65 3.60 -0.20
C LEU A 109 20.69 3.86 -1.30
N ALA A 110 21.45 2.84 -1.68
CA ALA A 110 22.45 2.92 -2.75
C ALA A 110 21.78 3.14 -4.12
N SER A 111 20.67 2.47 -4.41
CA SER A 111 19.94 2.66 -5.66
C SER A 111 19.37 4.08 -5.76
N CYS A 112 18.78 4.62 -4.69
CA CYS A 112 18.27 6.00 -4.67
C CYS A 112 19.36 7.05 -4.97
N LEU A 113 20.63 6.77 -4.62
CA LEU A 113 21.77 7.65 -4.88
C LEU A 113 22.37 7.49 -6.29
N ALA A 114 22.32 6.29 -6.86
CA ALA A 114 23.03 5.97 -8.10
C ALA A 114 22.16 6.05 -9.36
N VAL A 115 20.88 5.70 -9.25
CA VAL A 115 19.94 5.63 -10.37
C VAL A 115 18.59 6.05 -9.80
N SER A 116 18.01 7.13 -10.29
CA SER A 116 16.68 7.64 -9.90
C SER A 116 15.53 6.71 -10.32
N VAL A 117 15.71 5.40 -10.20
CA VAL A 117 14.74 4.34 -10.38
C VAL A 117 14.50 3.73 -9.00
N PRO A 118 13.35 4.01 -8.35
CA PRO A 118 12.96 3.30 -7.15
C PRO A 118 12.65 1.85 -7.54
N PHE A 119 13.60 0.94 -7.33
CA PHE A 119 13.38 -0.48 -7.57
C PHE A 119 12.57 -1.06 -6.39
N PRO A 120 11.32 -1.52 -6.60
CA PRO A 120 10.46 -1.99 -5.51
C PRO A 120 10.93 -3.37 -5.03
N THR A 121 11.78 -3.41 -4.01
CA THR A 121 12.20 -4.68 -3.39
C THR A 121 11.15 -5.14 -2.37
N GLN A 122 10.18 -5.95 -2.83
CA GLN A 122 9.13 -6.54 -1.98
C GLN A 122 9.54 -7.85 -1.31
N ALA A 123 10.60 -7.82 -0.50
CA ALA A 123 11.02 -9.02 0.25
C ALA A 123 10.93 -8.79 1.76
N SER A 124 9.71 -8.75 2.27
CA SER A 124 9.47 -8.85 3.71
C SER A 124 9.64 -10.31 4.14
N ASN A 125 10.59 -10.57 5.03
CA ASN A 125 10.65 -11.84 5.76
C ASN A 125 9.73 -11.71 6.97
N TYR A 126 8.84 -12.68 7.15
CA TYR A 126 7.97 -12.78 8.30
C TYR A 126 8.58 -13.76 9.29
N ARG A 127 8.52 -13.42 10.58
CA ARG A 127 8.85 -14.32 11.70
C ARG A 127 7.70 -14.34 12.68
N CYS A 128 7.13 -15.52 12.94
CA CYS A 128 6.14 -15.66 14.00
C CYS A 128 6.84 -15.74 15.36
N LEU A 129 6.41 -14.93 16.33
CA LEU A 129 6.99 -14.93 17.68
C LEU A 129 6.47 -16.08 18.56
N ALA A 130 5.37 -16.73 18.16
CA ALA A 130 4.80 -17.86 18.90
C ALA A 130 5.43 -19.22 18.52
N CYS A 131 5.61 -19.49 17.22
CA CYS A 131 6.15 -20.77 16.73
C CYS A 131 7.55 -20.66 16.10
N GLN A 132 8.14 -19.46 16.02
CA GLN A 132 9.44 -19.19 15.39
C GLN A 132 9.54 -19.55 13.89
N MET A 133 8.41 -19.87 13.25
CA MET A 133 8.37 -20.11 11.80
C MET A 133 8.73 -18.84 11.04
N ARG A 134 9.56 -19.00 10.00
CA ARG A 134 9.96 -17.92 9.09
C ARG A 134 9.43 -18.23 7.70
N TRP A 135 8.78 -17.26 7.06
CA TRP A 135 8.30 -17.39 5.69
C TRP A 135 8.46 -16.07 4.95
N ARG A 136 8.45 -16.13 3.62
CA ARG A 136 8.43 -14.95 2.74
C ARG A 136 7.04 -14.85 2.12
N PHE A 137 6.64 -13.64 1.75
CA PHE A 137 5.37 -13.43 1.05
C PHE A 137 5.27 -14.29 -0.23
N SER A 138 6.37 -14.38 -1.00
CA SER A 138 6.48 -15.20 -2.21
C SER A 138 6.21 -16.69 -1.99
N ASP A 139 6.40 -17.19 -0.77
CA ASP A 139 6.22 -18.61 -0.46
C ASP A 139 4.73 -18.95 -0.29
N ILE A 140 3.89 -17.94 0.02
CA ILE A 140 2.43 -18.09 0.18
C ILE A 140 1.76 -18.16 -1.21
N GLU A 141 2.22 -17.36 -2.17
CA GLU A 141 1.74 -17.38 -3.56
C GLU A 141 2.03 -18.73 -4.23
N ALA A 142 3.21 -19.32 -3.98
CA ALA A 142 3.57 -20.63 -4.48
C ALA A 142 2.75 -21.78 -3.85
N ALA A 143 2.18 -21.57 -2.66
CA ALA A 143 1.38 -22.55 -1.92
C ALA A 143 -0.12 -22.50 -2.25
N GLY A 144 -0.57 -21.64 -3.17
CA GLY A 144 -1.96 -21.65 -3.66
C GLY A 144 -3.02 -21.25 -2.63
N GLN A 145 -2.65 -20.55 -1.56
CA GLN A 145 -3.60 -19.97 -0.59
C GLN A 145 -3.69 -18.45 -0.73
N VAL A 146 -4.02 -17.98 -1.93
CA VAL A 146 -4.63 -16.66 -2.07
C VAL A 146 -6.13 -16.86 -1.87
N ARG A 147 -6.61 -16.79 -0.62
CA ARG A 147 -8.03 -16.52 -0.40
C ARG A 147 -8.24 -15.06 -0.74
N GLN A 148 -8.70 -14.82 -1.98
CA GLN A 148 -9.24 -13.53 -2.39
C GLN A 148 -10.38 -13.17 -1.42
N PRO A 149 -10.44 -11.94 -0.88
CA PRO A 149 -11.64 -11.49 -0.20
C PRO A 149 -12.78 -11.44 -1.23
N THR A 150 -13.85 -12.19 -0.96
CA THR A 150 -15.10 -12.20 -1.72
C THR A 150 -15.91 -10.95 -1.49
#